data_AF-A0A0F9FNS4-F1
#
_entry.id   AF-A0A0F9FNS4-F1
#
_cell.length_a   1.000
_cell.length_b   1.000
_cell.length_c   1.000
_cell.angle_alpha   90.00
_cell.angle_beta   90.00
_cell.angle_gamma   90.00
#
_symmetry.space_group_name_H-M   'P 1'
#
loop_
_entity.id
_entity.type
_entity.pdbx_description
1 polymer ?
#
loop_
_entity_poly.entity_id
_entity_poly.type
_entity_poly.pdbx_seq_one_letter_code
_entity_poly.pdbx_strand_id
1 'polypeptide(L)'
;MVWVSVEAVEKLQRLTEEKFAAEDAEKAAADVLRSGEQLLPGTGDQAWKALFNAARRYSMEAAYPDEVFPQSIEGQACPLCQESMPKSAITRLERFDRYIQDDVSKAADVARKKLETAKGKIETADLYIAAEAALSDELKALDDSIHQAIDDFQESIEARRLSMLESLSKNNWIDITALAGSPRARVRQLAARQLRTYRRLVRAADEAKRKRLEKEFSELVARKNLSTSLKAIIELLNRMQNKSALEKCRVDLKTRPISDKSKRLATVAVTDELKKALNAEFQTLGIGHIKAKLKERNDRGKMYHQLLLDLPTTRKIDEILSEGEQRVIALGAFFAELTLANHSGGIVLDDPVSSLDHWRRRNVARRLVDESKRRQVIVFTHDTSFLGQLRDEIDVSGVPSSTSFLEWQGGYPGYVNDGLPWDHQGYKARINALEQAQIKLSKGWPPYPGEKEIAAIRHEYDRLRATLERVIQDVVFNGVVKRYRDWIRVDSLEDVVGFDRAEYEAIQILHKRSCDVVTAHDASSDKAEAVPSATDLGNDIVALKGIVKTVHARREAAKAETQ
;
A
#
# COMPACT_ATOMS: atom_id res chain seq x y z
N MET A 1 -53.38 61.06 40.22
CA MET A 1 -53.47 61.92 39.02
C MET A 1 -54.87 62.47 38.70
N VAL A 2 -55.97 61.73 38.94
CA VAL A 2 -57.34 62.24 38.70
C VAL A 2 -57.64 63.55 39.45
N TRP A 3 -56.98 63.78 40.59
CA TRP A 3 -57.15 64.96 41.44
C TRP A 3 -56.45 66.24 40.98
N VAL A 4 -55.53 66.14 40.02
CA VAL A 4 -54.75 67.27 39.46
C VAL A 4 -54.92 67.39 37.95
N SER A 5 -55.91 66.70 37.39
CA SER A 5 -56.19 66.73 35.96
C SER A 5 -56.81 68.07 35.53
N VAL A 6 -56.89 68.32 34.22
CA VAL A 6 -57.56 69.52 33.69
C VAL A 6 -59.02 69.55 34.14
N GLU A 7 -59.69 68.39 34.11
CA GLU A 7 -61.09 68.26 34.54
C GLU A 7 -61.26 68.54 36.05
N ALA A 8 -60.26 68.22 36.87
CA ALA A 8 -60.27 68.54 38.30
C ALA A 8 -60.15 70.05 38.54
N VAL A 9 -59.30 70.74 37.76
CA VAL A 9 -59.17 72.21 37.78
C VAL A 9 -60.50 72.87 37.38
N GLU A 10 -61.08 72.47 36.26
CA GLU A 10 -62.37 73.00 35.78
C GLU A 10 -63.51 72.73 36.75
N LYS A 11 -63.48 71.58 37.44
CA LYS A 11 -64.48 71.25 38.46
C LYS A 11 -64.32 72.13 39.70
N LEU A 12 -63.10 72.37 40.17
CA LEU A 12 -62.86 73.28 41.30
C LEU A 12 -63.22 74.73 40.95
N GLN A 13 -62.86 75.19 39.75
CA GLN A 13 -63.21 76.51 39.28
C GLN A 13 -64.73 76.72 39.30
N ARG A 14 -65.49 75.79 38.71
CA ARG A 14 -66.97 75.81 38.75
C ARG A 14 -67.53 75.84 40.16
N LEU A 15 -67.02 75.01 41.07
CA LEU A 15 -67.45 75.00 42.46
C LEU A 15 -67.13 76.33 43.19
N THR A 16 -66.04 76.99 42.79
CA THR A 16 -65.65 78.29 43.33
C THR A 16 -66.58 79.39 42.82
N GLU A 17 -66.88 79.39 41.52
CA GLU A 17 -67.85 80.30 40.90
C GLU A 17 -69.27 80.11 41.47
N GLU A 18 -69.73 78.87 41.64
CA GLU A 18 -71.00 78.54 42.29
C GLU A 18 -71.06 79.06 43.73
N LYS A 19 -69.96 78.94 44.49
CA LYS A 19 -69.87 79.48 45.84
C LYS A 19 -70.00 81.01 45.85
N PHE A 20 -69.22 81.72 45.03
CA PHE A 20 -69.27 83.19 44.99
C PHE A 20 -70.63 83.71 44.53
N ALA A 21 -71.23 83.09 43.51
CA ALA A 21 -72.56 83.46 43.04
C ALA A 21 -73.64 83.25 44.13
N ALA A 22 -73.54 82.14 44.89
CA ALA A 22 -74.47 81.88 45.99
C ALA A 22 -74.26 82.84 47.17
N GLU A 23 -73.01 83.21 47.48
CA GLU A 23 -72.70 84.19 48.54
C GLU A 23 -73.16 85.61 48.17
N ASP A 24 -73.06 86.02 46.90
CA ASP A 24 -73.56 87.33 46.46
C ASP A 24 -75.10 87.39 46.45
N ALA A 25 -75.77 86.30 46.06
CA ALA A 25 -77.22 86.19 46.17
C ALA A 25 -77.69 86.23 47.65
N GLU A 26 -76.95 85.56 48.54
CA GLU A 26 -77.20 85.58 49.99
C GLU A 26 -77.02 86.97 50.60
N LYS A 27 -76.00 87.72 50.18
CA LYS A 27 -75.79 89.12 50.58
C LYS A 27 -76.94 90.02 50.13
N ALA A 28 -77.36 89.90 48.87
CA ALA A 28 -78.49 90.68 48.36
C ALA A 28 -79.78 90.37 49.14
N ALA A 29 -80.03 89.11 49.48
CA ALA A 29 -81.15 88.73 50.32
C ALA A 29 -81.02 89.25 51.78
N ALA A 30 -79.80 89.30 52.33
CA ALA A 30 -79.53 89.91 53.63
C ALA A 30 -79.81 91.42 53.62
N ASP A 31 -79.48 92.12 52.53
CA ASP A 31 -79.78 93.55 52.36
C ASP A 31 -81.29 93.81 52.32
N VAL A 32 -82.06 92.94 51.65
CA VAL A 32 -83.54 93.00 51.66
C VAL A 32 -84.08 92.75 53.06
N LEU A 33 -83.54 91.79 53.82
CA LEU A 33 -83.92 91.54 55.22
C LEU A 33 -83.74 92.79 56.10
N ARG A 34 -82.66 93.55 55.85
CA ARG A 34 -82.33 94.79 56.57
C ARG A 34 -83.17 96.00 56.14
N SER A 35 -83.92 95.90 55.04
CA SER A 35 -84.74 97.00 54.54
C SER A 35 -86.07 97.14 55.30
N GLY A 36 -86.48 98.39 55.57
CA GLY A 36 -87.78 98.71 56.19
C GLY A 36 -87.79 98.80 57.72
N GLU A 37 -86.69 98.50 58.41
CA GLU A 37 -86.55 98.69 59.87
C GLU A 37 -85.08 98.85 60.26
N GLN A 38 -84.77 99.64 61.29
CA GLN A 38 -83.37 99.86 61.70
C GLN A 38 -82.86 98.68 62.54
N LEU A 39 -82.07 97.80 61.91
CA LEU A 39 -81.47 96.60 62.53
C LEU A 39 -79.97 96.78 62.79
N LEU A 40 -79.40 95.93 63.66
CA LEU A 40 -77.97 95.95 63.95
C LEU A 40 -77.14 95.56 62.70
N PRO A 41 -75.97 96.20 62.46
CA PRO A 41 -75.04 95.79 61.40
C PRO A 41 -74.71 94.30 61.51
N GLY A 42 -74.68 93.61 60.37
CA GLY A 42 -74.43 92.17 60.31
C GLY A 42 -75.67 91.29 60.54
N THR A 43 -76.84 91.87 60.79
CA THR A 43 -78.11 91.12 60.75
C THR A 43 -78.31 90.57 59.35
N GLY A 44 -78.53 89.25 59.23
CA GLY A 44 -78.58 88.52 57.97
C GLY A 44 -77.26 87.88 57.54
N ASP A 45 -76.13 88.23 58.14
CA ASP A 45 -74.82 87.64 57.79
C ASP A 45 -74.59 86.29 58.51
N GLN A 46 -73.56 85.55 58.13
CA GLN A 46 -73.29 84.18 58.63
C GLN A 46 -73.20 84.08 60.17
N ALA A 47 -72.51 85.03 60.80
CA ALA A 47 -72.36 85.04 62.26
C ALA A 47 -73.72 85.25 62.97
N TRP A 48 -74.56 86.11 62.41
CA TRP A 48 -75.91 86.33 62.92
C TRP A 48 -76.83 85.14 62.66
N LYS A 49 -76.73 84.47 61.51
CA LYS A 49 -77.49 83.24 61.22
C LYS A 49 -77.16 82.13 62.20
N ALA A 50 -75.88 81.96 62.55
CA ALA A 50 -75.45 80.98 63.54
C ALA A 50 -76.07 81.27 64.91
N LEU A 51 -76.06 82.54 65.34
CA LEU A 51 -76.73 82.99 66.56
C LEU A 51 -78.23 82.73 66.52
N PHE A 52 -78.91 83.11 65.44
CA PHE A 52 -80.36 82.97 65.31
C PHE A 52 -80.79 81.50 65.25
N ASN A 53 -80.06 80.64 64.53
CA ASN A 53 -80.32 79.20 64.52
C ASN A 53 -80.07 78.55 65.88
N ALA A 54 -79.05 79.00 66.62
CA ALA A 54 -78.83 78.55 67.99
C ALA A 54 -79.99 78.96 68.91
N ALA A 55 -80.50 80.19 68.77
CA ALA A 55 -81.66 80.66 69.51
C ALA A 55 -82.95 79.92 69.13
N ARG A 56 -83.18 79.67 67.84
CA ARG A 56 -84.28 78.83 67.33
C ARG A 56 -84.23 77.44 67.93
N ARG A 57 -83.04 76.81 67.92
CA ARG A 57 -82.81 75.50 68.49
C ARG A 57 -83.08 75.49 69.99
N TYR A 58 -82.55 76.46 70.73
CA TYR A 58 -82.82 76.61 72.16
C TYR A 58 -84.31 76.79 72.46
N SER A 59 -85.02 77.57 71.64
CA SER A 59 -86.47 77.74 71.76
C SER A 59 -87.21 76.42 71.61
N MET A 60 -86.91 75.66 70.56
CA MET A 60 -87.61 74.42 70.22
C MET A 60 -87.17 73.21 71.04
N GLU A 61 -85.96 73.19 71.59
CA GLU A 61 -85.43 72.04 72.32
C GLU A 61 -85.56 72.20 73.85
N ALA A 62 -85.58 73.44 74.37
CA ALA A 62 -85.51 73.70 75.82
C ALA A 62 -86.57 74.68 76.34
N ALA A 63 -86.64 75.90 75.78
CA ALA A 63 -87.49 76.94 76.37
C ALA A 63 -88.99 76.69 76.13
N TYR A 64 -89.35 76.19 74.94
CA TYR A 64 -90.72 75.96 74.50
C TYR A 64 -90.81 74.73 73.57
N PRO A 65 -90.68 73.51 74.11
CA PRO A 65 -90.49 72.29 73.31
C PRO A 65 -91.67 71.92 72.41
N ASP A 66 -92.89 72.31 72.81
CA ASP A 66 -94.13 71.95 72.11
C ASP A 66 -94.62 73.04 71.14
N GLU A 67 -93.85 74.12 70.95
CA GLU A 67 -94.21 75.25 70.09
C GLU A 67 -93.27 75.38 68.88
N VAL A 68 -93.84 75.84 67.75
CA VAL A 68 -93.06 76.12 66.53
C VAL A 68 -92.44 77.50 66.65
N PHE A 69 -91.14 77.60 66.40
CA PHE A 69 -90.44 78.89 66.38
C PHE A 69 -90.60 79.58 65.01
N PRO A 70 -90.92 80.89 64.98
CA PRO A 70 -91.16 81.78 66.12
C PRO A 70 -92.61 81.75 66.62
N GLN A 71 -92.77 82.04 67.91
CA GLN A 71 -94.04 81.93 68.63
C GLN A 71 -95.02 83.04 68.23
N SER A 72 -96.27 82.68 67.97
CA SER A 72 -97.32 83.62 67.56
C SER A 72 -98.17 84.17 68.72
N ILE A 73 -97.83 83.85 69.98
CA ILE A 73 -98.60 84.26 71.18
C ILE A 73 -98.02 85.55 71.76
N GLU A 74 -98.81 86.62 71.74
CA GLU A 74 -98.46 87.92 72.31
C GLU A 74 -98.29 87.84 73.85
N GLY A 75 -97.17 88.32 74.38
CA GLY A 75 -96.87 88.32 75.83
C GLY A 75 -95.87 87.26 76.33
N GLN A 76 -95.42 86.31 75.48
CA GLN A 76 -94.38 85.34 75.86
C GLN A 76 -92.96 85.95 75.84
N ALA A 77 -92.04 85.36 76.60
CA ALA A 77 -90.66 85.85 76.74
C ALA A 77 -89.79 85.49 75.54
N CYS A 78 -89.11 86.47 74.95
CA CYS A 78 -88.23 86.31 73.79
C CYS A 78 -87.05 85.35 74.09
N PRO A 79 -86.79 84.31 73.28
CA PRO A 79 -85.67 83.38 73.51
C PRO A 79 -84.27 84.01 73.50
N LEU A 80 -84.13 85.23 72.98
CA LEU A 80 -82.85 85.96 72.93
C LEU A 80 -82.65 86.91 74.13
N CYS A 81 -83.68 87.69 74.50
CA CYS A 81 -83.56 88.73 75.54
C CYS A 81 -84.45 88.53 76.77
N GLN A 82 -85.33 87.51 76.77
CA GLN A 82 -86.26 87.14 77.85
C GLN A 82 -87.35 88.18 78.18
N GLU A 83 -87.49 89.25 77.41
CA GLU A 83 -88.57 90.24 77.57
C GLU A 83 -89.88 89.78 76.91
N SER A 84 -91.02 90.23 77.47
CA SER A 84 -92.36 89.97 76.92
C SER A 84 -92.52 90.57 75.52
N MET A 85 -92.84 89.75 74.53
CA MET A 85 -92.85 90.16 73.13
C MET A 85 -94.15 90.89 72.72
N PRO A 86 -94.07 92.13 72.23
CA PRO A 86 -95.18 92.76 71.52
C PRO A 86 -95.33 92.15 70.11
N LYS A 87 -96.51 92.30 69.49
CA LYS A 87 -96.78 91.86 68.10
C LYS A 87 -95.71 92.26 67.06
N SER A 88 -95.12 93.45 67.20
CA SER A 88 -94.04 93.91 66.30
C SER A 88 -92.78 93.04 66.41
N ALA A 89 -92.44 92.55 67.60
CA ALA A 89 -91.30 91.66 67.81
C ALA A 89 -91.54 90.27 67.22
N ILE A 90 -92.75 89.72 67.38
CA ILE A 90 -93.17 88.44 66.78
C ILE A 90 -93.06 88.51 65.25
N THR A 91 -93.58 89.57 64.65
CA THR A 91 -93.52 89.78 63.19
C THR A 91 -92.08 89.89 62.68
N ARG A 92 -91.19 90.52 63.46
CA ARG A 92 -89.77 90.62 63.13
C ARG A 92 -89.07 89.26 63.20
N LEU A 93 -89.37 88.47 64.23
CA LEU A 93 -88.87 87.10 64.39
C LEU A 93 -89.33 86.17 63.27
N GLU A 94 -90.59 86.24 62.85
CA GLU A 94 -91.12 85.51 61.68
C GLU A 94 -90.41 85.89 60.39
N ARG A 95 -90.13 87.19 60.19
CA ARG A 95 -89.37 87.67 59.04
C ARG A 95 -87.93 87.11 59.03
N PHE A 96 -87.29 87.07 60.19
CA PHE A 96 -85.94 86.51 60.36
C PHE A 96 -85.90 85.00 60.13
N ASP A 97 -86.84 84.26 60.68
CA ASP A 97 -86.92 82.81 60.47
C ASP A 97 -87.19 82.47 58.99
N ARG A 98 -88.06 83.23 58.32
CA ARG A 98 -88.33 83.08 56.88
C ARG A 98 -87.07 83.29 56.03
N TYR A 99 -86.26 84.30 56.33
CA TYR A 99 -85.01 84.55 55.60
C TYR A 99 -84.00 83.40 55.76
N ILE A 100 -83.90 82.80 56.95
CA ILE A 100 -83.00 81.67 57.19
C ILE A 100 -83.52 80.39 56.54
N GLN A 101 -84.84 80.22 56.48
CA GLN A 101 -85.47 79.10 55.80
C GLN A 101 -85.51 79.25 54.27
N ASP A 102 -85.31 80.46 53.75
CA ASP A 102 -85.33 80.76 52.32
C ASP A 102 -84.24 79.99 51.55
N ASP A 103 -84.58 79.58 50.33
CA ASP A 103 -83.76 78.68 49.51
C ASP A 103 -82.41 79.31 49.14
N VAL A 104 -82.35 80.65 49.07
CA VAL A 104 -81.12 81.41 48.78
C VAL A 104 -80.07 81.21 49.88
N SER A 105 -80.48 81.22 51.16
CA SER A 105 -79.55 81.01 52.29
C SER A 105 -79.03 79.58 52.34
N LYS A 106 -79.89 78.58 52.08
CA LYS A 106 -79.50 77.17 52.08
C LYS A 106 -78.58 76.84 50.89
N ALA A 107 -78.81 77.46 49.74
CA ALA A 107 -77.98 77.28 48.55
C ALA A 107 -76.52 77.71 48.79
N ALA A 108 -76.29 78.83 49.48
CA ALA A 108 -74.95 79.30 49.84
C ALA A 108 -74.22 78.34 50.79
N ASP A 109 -74.88 77.82 51.83
CA ASP A 109 -74.28 76.84 52.74
C ASP A 109 -73.92 75.52 52.04
N VAL A 110 -74.77 75.05 51.11
CA VAL A 110 -74.50 73.86 50.30
C VAL A 110 -73.30 74.08 49.37
N ALA A 111 -73.21 75.24 48.72
CA ALA A 111 -72.09 75.58 47.83
C ALA A 111 -70.76 75.63 48.60
N ARG A 112 -70.73 76.24 49.80
CA ARG A 112 -69.55 76.26 50.68
C ARG A 112 -69.10 74.85 51.08
N LYS A 113 -70.03 73.98 51.51
CA LYS A 113 -69.71 72.59 51.88
C LYS A 113 -69.16 71.76 50.71
N LYS A 114 -69.71 71.96 49.50
CA LYS A 114 -69.23 71.27 48.30
C LYS A 114 -67.79 71.64 47.96
N LEU A 115 -67.44 72.94 48.04
CA LEU A 115 -66.09 73.41 47.78
C LEU A 115 -65.10 72.87 48.81
N GLU A 116 -65.41 72.96 50.11
CA GLU A 116 -64.55 72.44 51.18
C GLU A 116 -64.32 70.93 51.07
N THR A 117 -65.35 70.16 50.70
CA THR A 117 -65.21 68.72 50.47
C THR A 117 -64.28 68.43 49.28
N ALA A 118 -64.36 69.22 48.21
CA ALA A 118 -63.50 69.06 47.04
C ALA A 118 -62.05 69.46 47.33
N LYS A 119 -61.85 70.54 48.10
CA LYS A 119 -60.54 70.99 48.59
C LYS A 119 -59.87 69.92 49.45
N GLY A 120 -60.56 69.39 50.47
CA GLY A 120 -60.02 68.36 51.35
C GLY A 120 -59.59 67.08 50.62
N LYS A 121 -60.28 66.70 49.54
CA LYS A 121 -59.89 65.55 48.69
C LYS A 121 -58.56 65.76 47.96
N ILE A 122 -58.21 67.00 47.63
CA ILE A 122 -56.95 67.33 46.95
C ILE A 122 -55.82 67.51 47.98
N GLU A 123 -56.11 68.06 49.16
CA GLU A 123 -55.17 68.16 50.28
C GLU A 123 -54.76 66.80 50.85
N THR A 124 -55.60 65.78 50.72
CA THR A 124 -55.33 64.43 51.27
C THR A 124 -54.99 63.40 50.21
N ALA A 125 -55.05 63.74 48.91
CA ALA A 125 -54.71 62.81 47.85
C ALA A 125 -53.23 62.41 47.90
N ASP A 126 -52.96 61.11 47.92
CA ASP A 126 -51.64 60.57 47.65
C ASP A 126 -51.35 60.66 46.15
N LEU A 127 -50.38 61.51 45.81
CA LEU A 127 -49.97 61.82 44.46
C LEU A 127 -48.48 61.50 44.23
N TYR A 128 -47.86 60.77 45.15
CA TYR A 128 -46.47 60.37 45.05
C TYR A 128 -46.30 59.25 44.01
N ILE A 129 -45.39 59.47 43.05
CA ILE A 129 -45.11 58.57 41.94
C ILE A 129 -43.62 58.24 41.78
N ALA A 130 -42.76 58.89 42.57
CA ALA A 130 -41.33 58.62 42.54
C ALA A 130 -41.02 57.20 43.06
N ALA A 131 -39.99 56.59 42.51
CA ALA A 131 -39.58 55.23 42.85
C ALA A 131 -38.87 55.19 44.21
N GLU A 132 -38.91 54.04 44.89
CA GLU A 132 -38.11 53.77 46.09
C GLU A 132 -36.60 53.90 45.76
N ALA A 133 -35.78 54.25 46.76
CA ALA A 133 -34.36 54.58 46.57
C ALA A 133 -33.57 53.53 45.78
N ALA A 134 -33.79 52.24 46.04
CA ALA A 134 -33.11 51.16 45.31
C ALA A 134 -33.52 51.13 43.82
N LEU A 135 -34.80 51.30 43.52
CA LEU A 135 -35.30 51.33 42.14
C LEU A 135 -34.89 52.63 41.42
N SER A 136 -34.80 53.75 42.16
CA SER A 136 -34.25 55.02 41.67
C SER A 136 -32.80 54.86 41.22
N ASP A 137 -31.94 54.24 42.04
CA ASP A 137 -30.53 54.01 41.69
C ASP A 137 -30.38 53.06 40.49
N GLU A 138 -31.20 52.01 40.42
CA GLU A 138 -31.24 51.12 39.25
C GLU A 138 -31.68 51.86 37.97
N LEU A 139 -32.70 52.72 38.07
CA LEU A 139 -33.16 53.52 36.94
C LEU A 139 -32.10 54.51 36.48
N LYS A 140 -31.36 55.16 37.39
CA LYS A 140 -30.23 56.03 37.05
C LYS A 140 -29.13 55.26 36.31
N ALA A 141 -28.77 54.07 36.80
CA ALA A 141 -27.76 53.23 36.16
C ALA A 141 -28.19 52.74 34.77
N LEU A 142 -29.49 52.51 34.56
CA LEU A 142 -30.02 52.04 33.27
C LEU A 142 -30.26 53.17 32.27
N ASP A 143 -30.87 54.27 32.71
CA ASP A 143 -31.20 55.45 31.91
C ASP A 143 -31.58 56.64 32.83
N ASP A 144 -30.56 57.43 33.22
CA ASP A 144 -30.70 58.63 34.05
C ASP A 144 -31.72 59.65 33.50
N SER A 145 -31.88 59.70 32.16
CA SER A 145 -32.83 60.61 31.54
C SER A 145 -34.30 60.28 31.87
N ILE A 146 -34.60 59.01 32.18
CA ILE A 146 -35.93 58.55 32.57
C ILE A 146 -36.15 58.83 34.06
N HIS A 147 -35.11 58.69 34.88
CA HIS A 147 -35.15 59.06 36.28
C HIS A 147 -35.50 60.55 36.42
N GLN A 148 -34.75 61.42 35.75
CA GLN A 148 -35.02 62.87 35.76
C GLN A 148 -36.45 63.18 35.31
N ALA A 149 -36.97 62.49 34.28
CA ALA A 149 -38.34 62.71 33.81
C ALA A 149 -39.43 62.24 34.79
N ILE A 150 -39.12 61.34 35.73
CA ILE A 150 -40.03 60.94 36.81
C ILE A 150 -40.03 62.03 37.90
N ASP A 151 -38.85 62.53 38.28
CA ASP A 151 -38.69 63.62 39.25
C ASP A 151 -39.36 64.90 38.75
N ASP A 152 -39.06 65.33 37.52
CA ASP A 152 -39.66 66.53 36.90
C ASP A 152 -41.20 66.42 36.87
N PHE A 153 -41.72 65.20 36.63
CA PHE A 153 -43.15 64.96 36.61
C PHE A 153 -43.76 64.99 38.03
N GLN A 154 -43.08 64.43 39.03
CA GLN A 154 -43.47 64.52 40.45
C GLN A 154 -43.51 65.97 40.92
N GLU A 155 -42.49 66.76 40.60
CA GLU A 155 -42.45 68.19 40.92
C GLU A 155 -43.59 68.95 40.24
N SER A 156 -43.89 68.65 38.97
CA SER A 156 -45.00 69.28 38.25
C SER A 156 -46.38 68.96 38.86
N ILE A 157 -46.55 67.76 39.43
CA ILE A 157 -47.78 67.35 40.12
C ILE A 157 -47.98 68.17 41.39
N GLU A 158 -46.95 68.30 42.22
CA GLU A 158 -47.03 69.07 43.47
C GLU A 158 -47.14 70.58 43.20
N ALA A 159 -46.40 71.11 42.22
CA ALA A 159 -46.52 72.51 41.81
C ALA A 159 -47.95 72.84 41.34
N ARG A 160 -48.56 71.96 40.54
CA ARG A 160 -49.95 72.12 40.10
C ARG A 160 -50.94 71.99 41.25
N ARG A 161 -50.72 71.07 42.19
CA ARG A 161 -51.55 70.92 43.40
C ARG A 161 -51.52 72.20 44.25
N LEU A 162 -50.34 72.76 44.49
CA LEU A 162 -50.18 74.01 45.25
C LEU A 162 -50.87 75.17 44.53
N SER A 163 -50.66 75.31 43.22
CA SER A 163 -51.32 76.32 42.39
C SER A 163 -52.85 76.21 42.45
N MET A 164 -53.42 75.00 42.39
CA MET A 164 -54.86 74.76 42.56
C MET A 164 -55.38 75.18 43.93
N LEU A 165 -54.64 74.89 45.01
CA LEU A 165 -55.01 75.28 46.38
C LEU A 165 -54.90 76.79 46.60
N GLU A 166 -53.89 77.43 46.00
CA GLU A 166 -53.73 78.88 46.04
C GLU A 166 -54.85 79.58 45.26
N SER A 167 -55.21 79.08 44.08
CA SER A 167 -56.33 79.56 43.27
C SER A 167 -57.67 79.49 44.00
N LEU A 168 -57.90 78.46 44.83
CA LEU A 168 -59.08 78.38 45.69
C LEU A 168 -59.13 79.51 46.73
N SER A 169 -57.98 79.94 47.25
CA SER A 169 -57.91 81.00 48.25
C SER A 169 -58.06 82.41 47.66
N LYS A 170 -57.49 82.64 46.46
CA LYS A 170 -57.44 83.96 45.79
C LYS A 170 -58.54 84.17 44.75
N ASN A 171 -59.32 83.13 44.45
CA ASN A 171 -60.29 83.11 43.34
C ASN A 171 -59.68 83.53 41.99
N ASN A 172 -58.48 83.05 41.69
CA ASN A 172 -57.79 83.33 40.43
C ASN A 172 -57.32 82.03 39.78
N TRP A 173 -57.93 81.69 38.64
CA TRP A 173 -57.70 80.45 37.90
C TRP A 173 -56.90 80.63 36.60
N ILE A 174 -56.34 81.83 36.37
CA ILE A 174 -55.71 82.20 35.09
C ILE A 174 -54.34 81.51 34.90
N ASP A 175 -53.58 81.30 35.99
CA ASP A 175 -52.19 80.78 35.95
C ASP A 175 -52.01 79.44 36.68
N ILE A 176 -52.80 78.41 36.30
CA ILE A 176 -52.61 77.06 36.85
C ILE A 176 -51.40 76.38 36.20
N THR A 177 -50.43 75.96 37.01
CA THR A 177 -49.20 75.29 36.53
C THR A 177 -49.52 74.05 35.69
N ALA A 178 -48.95 73.95 34.48
CA ALA A 178 -49.12 72.81 33.58
C ALA A 178 -48.42 71.54 34.13
N LEU A 179 -49.02 70.36 33.88
CA LEU A 179 -48.31 69.10 34.12
C LEU A 179 -47.21 68.91 33.07
N ALA A 180 -46.05 68.43 33.50
CA ALA A 180 -45.00 68.01 32.58
C ALA A 180 -45.42 66.75 31.79
N GLY A 181 -44.70 66.44 30.71
CA GLY A 181 -45.00 65.26 29.88
C GLY A 181 -44.87 63.95 30.67
N SER A 182 -45.89 63.09 30.62
CA SER A 182 -45.89 61.84 31.41
C SER A 182 -44.72 60.91 31.04
N PRO A 183 -43.90 60.44 32.01
CA PRO A 183 -42.78 59.53 31.76
C PRO A 183 -43.23 58.11 31.38
N ARG A 184 -44.54 57.81 31.43
CA ARG A 184 -45.12 56.47 31.21
C ARG A 184 -44.66 55.80 29.92
N ALA A 185 -44.59 56.55 28.82
CA ALA A 185 -44.16 56.00 27.53
C ALA A 185 -42.68 55.57 27.56
N ARG A 186 -41.82 56.41 28.16
CA ARG A 186 -40.38 56.16 28.28
C ARG A 186 -40.10 54.98 29.22
N VAL A 187 -40.77 54.93 30.37
CA VAL A 187 -40.68 53.80 31.31
C VAL A 187 -41.10 52.49 30.66
N ARG A 188 -42.20 52.47 29.89
CA ARG A 188 -42.64 51.27 29.15
C ARG A 188 -41.63 50.82 28.09
N GLN A 189 -41.00 51.76 27.38
CA GLN A 189 -39.97 51.46 26.39
C GLN A 189 -38.73 50.84 27.04
N LEU A 190 -38.30 51.39 28.19
CA LEU A 190 -37.19 50.84 28.98
C LEU A 190 -37.52 49.41 29.45
N ALA A 191 -38.70 49.19 30.04
CA ALA A 191 -39.14 47.86 30.46
C ALA A 191 -39.16 46.85 29.30
N ALA A 192 -39.66 47.26 28.12
CA ALA A 192 -39.66 46.42 26.94
C ALA A 192 -38.23 46.10 26.45
N ARG A 193 -37.30 47.06 26.53
CA ARG A 193 -35.87 46.86 26.22
C ARG A 193 -35.25 45.85 27.18
N GLN A 194 -35.46 45.99 28.49
CA GLN A 194 -34.93 45.07 29.48
C GLN A 194 -35.49 43.66 29.31
N LEU A 195 -36.79 43.52 29.03
CA LEU A 195 -37.39 42.22 28.77
C LEU A 195 -36.83 41.54 27.51
N ARG A 196 -36.52 42.31 26.46
CA ARG A 196 -35.82 41.78 25.27
C ARG A 196 -34.41 41.31 25.61
N THR A 197 -33.66 42.09 26.38
CA THR A 197 -32.32 41.72 26.85
C THR A 197 -32.36 40.45 27.69
N TYR A 198 -33.28 40.36 28.66
CA TYR A 198 -33.50 39.17 29.47
C TYR A 198 -33.78 37.93 28.61
N ARG A 199 -34.74 38.01 27.67
CA ARG A 199 -35.06 36.89 26.78
C ARG A 199 -33.87 36.45 25.93
N ARG A 200 -33.01 37.38 25.51
CA ARG A 200 -31.77 37.07 24.79
C ARG A 200 -30.76 36.35 25.68
N LEU A 201 -30.55 36.85 26.90
CA LEU A 201 -29.62 36.26 27.87
C LEU A 201 -30.06 34.86 28.31
N VAL A 202 -31.36 34.65 28.60
CA VAL A 202 -31.90 33.32 28.95
C VAL A 202 -31.75 32.32 27.81
N ARG A 203 -32.00 32.74 26.56
CA ARG A 203 -31.74 31.87 25.39
C ARG A 203 -30.27 31.55 25.18
N ALA A 204 -29.37 32.44 25.59
CA ALA A 204 -27.93 32.22 25.55
C ALA A 204 -27.40 31.41 26.75
N ALA A 205 -28.16 31.37 27.85
CA ALA A 205 -27.85 30.61 29.08
C ALA A 205 -28.33 29.15 29.02
N ASP A 206 -28.95 28.72 27.92
CA ASP A 206 -29.21 27.30 27.66
C ASP A 206 -27.87 26.60 27.40
N GLU A 207 -27.28 26.09 28.48
CA GLU A 207 -25.98 25.42 28.50
C GLU A 207 -25.94 24.23 27.54
N ALA A 208 -27.06 23.51 27.37
CA ALA A 208 -27.16 22.40 26.45
C ALA A 208 -27.12 22.88 24.98
N LYS A 209 -27.82 23.95 24.66
CA LYS A 209 -27.78 24.57 23.33
C LYS A 209 -26.42 25.21 23.03
N ARG A 210 -25.82 25.86 24.02
CA ARG A 210 -24.47 26.45 23.91
C ARG A 210 -23.43 25.39 23.59
N LYS A 211 -23.38 24.29 24.36
CA LYS A 211 -22.45 23.18 24.11
C LYS A 211 -22.66 22.55 22.73
N ARG A 212 -23.91 22.42 22.27
CA ARG A 212 -24.20 21.94 20.91
C ARG A 212 -23.63 22.88 19.84
N LEU A 213 -23.86 24.18 19.97
CA LEU A 213 -23.36 25.18 19.01
C LEU A 213 -21.84 25.31 19.05
N GLU A 214 -21.20 25.20 20.22
CA GLU A 214 -19.74 25.17 20.33
C GLU A 214 -19.15 23.92 19.64
N LYS A 215 -19.78 22.76 19.82
CA LYS A 215 -19.38 21.52 19.13
C LYS A 215 -19.55 21.65 17.62
N GLU A 216 -20.70 22.15 17.17
CA GLU A 216 -20.97 22.38 15.75
C GLU A 216 -20.00 23.40 15.14
N PHE A 217 -19.74 24.51 15.83
CA PHE A 217 -18.75 25.49 15.42
C PHE A 217 -17.35 24.87 15.30
N SER A 218 -16.92 24.08 16.30
CA SER A 218 -15.63 23.40 16.27
C SER A 218 -15.50 22.42 15.09
N GLU A 219 -16.57 21.66 14.80
CA GLU A 219 -16.64 20.75 13.65
C GLU A 219 -16.59 21.52 12.32
N LEU A 220 -17.33 22.62 12.20
CA LEU A 220 -17.32 23.46 10.99
C LEU A 220 -15.97 24.12 10.76
N VAL A 221 -15.31 24.60 11.82
CA VAL A 221 -13.93 25.12 11.75
C VAL A 221 -12.96 24.02 11.33
N ALA A 222 -13.08 22.82 11.91
CA ALA A 222 -12.27 21.66 11.52
C ALA A 222 -12.47 21.29 10.04
N ARG A 223 -13.71 21.28 9.53
CA ARG A 223 -14.01 21.04 8.11
C ARG A 223 -13.46 22.12 7.19
N LYS A 224 -13.57 23.39 7.59
CA LYS A 224 -13.00 24.52 6.84
C LYS A 224 -11.48 24.39 6.77
N ASN A 225 -10.82 24.09 7.89
CA ASN A 225 -9.38 23.88 7.94
C ASN A 225 -8.95 22.64 7.14
N LEU A 226 -9.70 21.54 7.22
CA LEU A 226 -9.45 20.34 6.43
C LEU A 226 -9.58 20.62 4.94
N SER A 227 -10.56 21.41 4.51
CA SER A 227 -10.83 21.72 3.10
C SER A 227 -9.63 22.37 2.39
N THR A 228 -8.82 23.16 3.10
CA THR A 228 -7.61 23.79 2.52
C THR A 228 -6.56 22.75 2.12
N SER A 229 -6.56 21.59 2.79
CA SER A 229 -5.54 20.54 2.64
C SER A 229 -6.14 19.19 2.21
N LEU A 230 -7.45 19.14 1.95
CA LEU A 230 -8.19 17.90 1.69
C LEU A 230 -7.60 17.13 0.51
N LYS A 231 -7.30 17.84 -0.58
CA LYS A 231 -6.69 17.24 -1.78
C LYS A 231 -5.34 16.60 -1.46
N ALA A 232 -4.48 17.29 -0.70
CA ALA A 232 -3.17 16.79 -0.30
C ALA A 232 -3.27 15.56 0.62
N ILE A 233 -4.25 15.55 1.54
CA ILE A 233 -4.50 14.41 2.44
C ILE A 233 -5.00 13.20 1.66
N ILE A 234 -5.94 13.37 0.72
CA ILE A 234 -6.41 12.28 -0.14
C ILE A 234 -5.27 11.72 -0.99
N GLU A 235 -4.44 12.58 -1.58
CA GLU A 235 -3.26 12.16 -2.33
C GLU A 235 -2.26 11.38 -1.45
N LEU A 236 -2.01 11.83 -0.22
CA LEU A 236 -1.17 11.11 0.74
C LEU A 236 -1.75 9.73 1.09
N LEU A 237 -3.06 9.65 1.34
CA LEU A 237 -3.74 8.41 1.67
C LEU A 237 -3.64 7.40 0.52
N ASN A 238 -3.87 7.86 -0.71
CA ASN A 238 -3.67 7.04 -1.92
C ASN A 238 -2.21 6.58 -2.06
N ARG A 239 -1.24 7.46 -1.80
CA ARG A 239 0.20 7.08 -1.81
C ARG A 239 0.52 6.04 -0.74
N MET A 240 -0.06 6.15 0.46
CA MET A 240 0.12 5.18 1.54
C MET A 240 -0.51 3.83 1.21
N GLN A 241 -1.69 3.81 0.61
CA GLN A 241 -2.33 2.58 0.12
C GLN A 241 -1.48 1.92 -0.97
N ASN A 242 -1.00 2.69 -1.95
CA ASN A 242 -0.10 2.19 -3.00
C ASN A 242 1.20 1.65 -2.40
N LYS A 243 1.82 2.36 -1.45
CA LYS A 243 3.02 1.88 -0.75
C LYS A 243 2.74 0.55 -0.05
N SER A 244 1.63 0.43 0.68
CA SER A 244 1.26 -0.80 1.36
C SER A 244 1.06 -1.97 0.37
N ALA A 245 0.40 -1.73 -0.76
CA ALA A 245 0.23 -2.73 -1.81
C ALA A 245 1.58 -3.17 -2.39
N LEU A 246 2.47 -2.22 -2.73
CA LEU A 246 3.80 -2.51 -3.26
C LEU A 246 4.69 -3.24 -2.25
N GLU A 247 4.61 -2.90 -0.96
CA GLU A 247 5.37 -3.59 0.09
C GLU A 247 4.93 -5.05 0.28
N LYS A 248 3.64 -5.35 0.10
CA LYS A 248 3.15 -6.74 0.05
C LYS A 248 3.77 -7.49 -1.13
N CYS A 249 3.70 -6.91 -2.34
CA CYS A 249 4.29 -7.51 -3.55
C CYS A 249 5.82 -7.66 -3.46
N ARG A 250 6.51 -6.79 -2.71
CA ARG A 250 7.98 -6.85 -2.52
C ARG A 250 8.44 -8.18 -1.92
N VAL A 251 7.60 -8.82 -1.11
CA VAL A 251 7.90 -10.14 -0.54
C VAL A 251 7.96 -11.21 -1.63
N ASP A 252 7.03 -11.16 -2.58
CA ASP A 252 6.90 -12.12 -3.68
C ASP A 252 7.98 -11.94 -4.75
N LEU A 253 8.54 -10.73 -4.87
CA LEU A 253 9.68 -10.43 -5.75
C LEU A 253 11.02 -10.98 -5.22
N LYS A 254 11.06 -11.54 -4.02
CA LYS A 254 12.29 -12.16 -3.50
C LYS A 254 12.57 -13.43 -4.29
N THR A 255 13.66 -13.42 -5.06
CA THR A 255 14.14 -14.59 -5.82
C THR A 255 14.81 -15.65 -4.95
N ARG A 256 15.14 -15.31 -3.70
CA ARG A 256 15.89 -16.18 -2.77
C ARG A 256 15.21 -17.54 -2.53
N PRO A 257 13.89 -17.63 -2.24
CA PRO A 257 13.21 -18.90 -2.06
C PRO A 257 13.24 -19.79 -3.31
N ILE A 258 13.16 -19.20 -4.51
CA ILE A 258 13.27 -19.92 -5.78
C ILE A 258 14.69 -20.47 -5.94
N SER A 259 15.71 -19.65 -5.70
CA SER A 259 17.12 -20.07 -5.74
C SER A 259 17.42 -21.17 -4.72
N ASP A 260 16.90 -21.07 -3.50
CA ASP A 260 17.08 -22.06 -2.43
C ASP A 260 16.40 -23.40 -2.79
N LYS A 261 15.20 -23.34 -3.38
CA LYS A 261 14.49 -24.54 -3.85
C LYS A 261 15.21 -25.19 -5.04
N SER A 262 15.69 -24.40 -6.00
CA SER A 262 16.52 -24.86 -7.13
C SER A 262 17.80 -25.54 -6.63
N LYS A 263 18.49 -24.93 -5.65
CA LYS A 263 19.66 -25.53 -5.01
C LYS A 263 19.32 -26.88 -4.39
N ARG A 264 18.25 -26.97 -3.57
CA ARG A 264 17.85 -28.23 -2.94
C ARG A 264 17.55 -29.34 -3.96
N LEU A 265 16.86 -29.02 -5.06
CA LEU A 265 16.56 -29.99 -6.11
C LEU A 265 17.84 -30.47 -6.82
N ALA A 266 18.75 -29.56 -7.13
CA ALA A 266 20.01 -29.91 -7.79
C ALA A 266 21.00 -30.66 -6.90
N THR A 267 21.03 -30.38 -5.59
CA THR A 267 21.81 -31.17 -4.63
C THR A 267 21.33 -32.63 -4.64
N VAL A 268 20.01 -32.85 -4.50
CA VAL A 268 19.44 -34.19 -4.31
C VAL A 268 19.38 -35.02 -5.60
N ALA A 269 19.04 -34.42 -6.74
CA ALA A 269 18.74 -35.15 -7.98
C ALA A 269 19.85 -35.13 -9.04
N VAL A 270 20.94 -34.41 -8.79
CA VAL A 270 22.05 -34.31 -9.76
C VAL A 270 23.40 -34.54 -9.07
N THR A 271 23.63 -33.94 -7.91
CA THR A 271 24.97 -33.96 -7.29
C THR A 271 25.34 -35.33 -6.75
N ASP A 272 24.40 -36.02 -6.12
CA ASP A 272 24.65 -37.37 -5.59
C ASP A 272 24.75 -38.43 -6.70
N GLU A 273 23.89 -38.38 -7.72
CA GLU A 273 24.01 -39.28 -8.87
C GLU A 273 25.29 -39.00 -9.68
N LEU A 274 25.64 -37.74 -9.92
CA LEU A 274 26.87 -37.37 -10.63
C LEU A 274 28.11 -37.82 -9.86
N LYS A 275 28.14 -37.65 -8.53
CA LYS A 275 29.24 -38.14 -7.70
C LYS A 275 29.38 -39.66 -7.78
N LYS A 276 28.26 -40.40 -7.79
CA LYS A 276 28.28 -41.86 -7.94
C LYS A 276 28.80 -42.27 -9.31
N ALA A 277 28.30 -41.64 -10.38
CA ALA A 277 28.73 -41.90 -11.76
C ALA A 277 30.23 -41.60 -11.94
N LEU A 278 30.71 -40.45 -11.47
CA LEU A 278 32.13 -40.07 -11.52
C LEU A 278 33.03 -41.10 -10.82
N ASN A 279 32.67 -41.52 -9.62
CA ASN A 279 33.47 -42.51 -8.88
C ASN A 279 33.46 -43.88 -9.59
N ALA A 280 32.36 -44.29 -10.21
CA ALA A 280 32.29 -45.54 -10.98
C ALA A 280 33.19 -45.48 -12.22
N GLU A 281 33.18 -44.35 -12.94
CA GLU A 281 34.04 -44.15 -14.11
C GLU A 281 35.52 -44.09 -13.72
N PHE A 282 35.88 -43.40 -12.63
CA PHE A 282 37.27 -43.35 -12.14
C PHE A 282 37.80 -44.72 -11.73
N GLN A 283 36.96 -45.58 -11.13
CA GLN A 283 37.32 -46.97 -10.84
C GLN A 283 37.56 -47.76 -12.13
N THR A 284 36.65 -47.65 -13.09
CA THR A 284 36.72 -48.37 -14.38
C THR A 284 37.94 -47.97 -15.20
N LEU A 285 38.32 -46.69 -15.15
CA LEU A 285 39.48 -46.16 -15.85
C LEU A 285 40.82 -46.40 -15.12
N GLY A 286 40.80 -46.98 -13.92
CA GLY A 286 42.00 -47.36 -13.15
C GLY A 286 42.60 -46.24 -12.30
N ILE A 287 41.85 -45.18 -12.00
CA ILE A 287 42.25 -44.08 -11.09
C ILE A 287 41.39 -44.04 -9.83
N GLY A 288 40.94 -45.21 -9.36
CA GLY A 288 40.04 -45.36 -8.21
C GLY A 288 40.55 -44.83 -6.86
N HIS A 289 41.83 -44.48 -6.76
CA HIS A 289 42.40 -43.80 -5.59
C HIS A 289 41.94 -42.34 -5.47
N ILE A 290 41.44 -41.75 -6.56
CA ILE A 290 40.89 -40.40 -6.61
C ILE A 290 39.37 -40.47 -6.39
N LYS A 291 38.88 -39.81 -5.35
CA LYS A 291 37.44 -39.70 -5.09
C LYS A 291 36.90 -38.34 -5.52
N ALA A 292 35.77 -38.36 -6.21
CA ALA A 292 35.09 -37.14 -6.64
C ALA A 292 34.44 -36.43 -5.44
N LYS A 293 34.70 -35.11 -5.34
CA LYS A 293 34.06 -34.19 -4.40
C LYS A 293 33.45 -33.05 -5.19
N LEU A 294 32.13 -32.93 -5.20
CA LEU A 294 31.47 -31.88 -5.96
C LEU A 294 31.26 -30.65 -5.08
N LYS A 295 31.68 -29.48 -5.56
CA LYS A 295 31.32 -28.19 -4.96
C LYS A 295 30.25 -27.53 -5.81
N GLU A 296 29.12 -27.27 -5.18
CA GLU A 296 27.98 -26.62 -5.82
C GLU A 296 28.08 -25.11 -5.70
N ARG A 297 27.82 -24.41 -6.82
CA ARG A 297 27.61 -22.97 -6.84
C ARG A 297 26.32 -22.65 -7.59
N ASN A 298 25.39 -22.02 -6.89
CA ASN A 298 24.17 -21.47 -7.51
C ASN A 298 24.42 -20.01 -7.87
N ASP A 299 24.16 -19.63 -9.12
CA ASP A 299 24.11 -18.24 -9.55
C ASP A 299 22.82 -18.00 -10.34
N ARG A 300 21.90 -17.23 -9.73
CA ARG A 300 20.61 -16.81 -10.33
C ARG A 300 19.82 -17.96 -10.98
N GLY A 301 19.76 -19.12 -10.32
CA GLY A 301 19.00 -20.27 -10.80
C GLY A 301 19.76 -21.19 -11.77
N LYS A 302 20.98 -20.82 -12.17
CA LYS A 302 21.93 -21.73 -12.83
C LYS A 302 22.79 -22.42 -11.77
N MET A 303 22.77 -23.74 -11.79
CA MET A 303 23.61 -24.57 -10.93
C MET A 303 24.89 -24.93 -11.68
N TYR A 304 26.02 -24.59 -11.06
CA TYR A 304 27.35 -24.98 -11.52
C TYR A 304 27.89 -26.03 -10.57
N HIS A 305 28.42 -27.12 -11.13
CA HIS A 305 29.14 -28.14 -10.40
C HIS A 305 30.63 -28.00 -10.70
N GLN A 306 31.44 -27.80 -9.67
CA GLN A 306 32.88 -27.88 -9.79
C GLN A 306 33.34 -29.23 -9.27
N LEU A 307 34.00 -30.00 -10.13
CA LEU A 307 34.72 -31.19 -9.70
C LEU A 307 35.92 -30.76 -8.86
N LEU A 308 35.89 -31.11 -7.59
CA LEU A 308 37.05 -31.14 -6.71
C LEU A 308 37.44 -32.60 -6.51
N LEU A 309 38.72 -32.82 -6.25
CA LEU A 309 39.21 -34.13 -5.83
C LEU A 309 39.33 -34.12 -4.32
N ASP A 310 38.92 -35.21 -3.68
CA ASP A 310 39.05 -35.37 -2.23
C ASP A 310 40.51 -35.69 -1.87
N LEU A 311 41.36 -34.68 -2.00
CA LEU A 311 42.78 -34.74 -1.71
C LEU A 311 43.05 -34.08 -0.33
N PRO A 312 44.03 -34.57 0.45
CA PRO A 312 44.37 -34.01 1.75
C PRO A 312 44.99 -32.59 1.69
N THR A 313 45.15 -32.01 0.49
CA THR A 313 45.78 -30.72 0.24
C THR A 313 44.87 -29.78 -0.56
N THR A 314 44.93 -28.47 -0.28
CA THR A 314 44.14 -27.43 -0.95
C THR A 314 44.76 -26.90 -2.26
N ARG A 315 45.75 -27.62 -2.82
CA ARG A 315 46.38 -27.21 -4.10
C ARG A 315 45.46 -27.51 -5.28
N LYS A 316 45.70 -26.85 -6.41
CA LYS A 316 44.88 -27.07 -7.60
C LYS A 316 45.16 -28.45 -8.19
N ILE A 317 44.17 -29.00 -8.87
CA ILE A 317 44.20 -30.36 -9.44
C ILE A 317 45.35 -30.52 -10.45
N ASP A 318 45.59 -29.48 -11.25
CA ASP A 318 46.64 -29.40 -12.26
C ASP A 318 48.07 -29.41 -11.67
N GLU A 319 48.23 -29.06 -10.40
CA GLU A 319 49.52 -29.05 -9.70
C GLU A 319 49.85 -30.39 -9.02
N ILE A 320 48.86 -31.29 -8.89
CA ILE A 320 49.01 -32.57 -8.16
C ILE A 320 48.99 -33.75 -9.13
N LEU A 321 48.13 -33.71 -10.15
CA LEU A 321 47.93 -34.83 -11.06
C LEU A 321 48.87 -34.80 -12.25
N SER A 322 49.31 -35.97 -12.70
CA SER A 322 50.02 -36.08 -13.97
C SER A 322 49.11 -35.75 -15.16
N GLU A 323 49.68 -35.33 -16.29
CA GLU A 323 48.93 -35.05 -17.53
C GLU A 323 48.00 -36.22 -17.90
N GLY A 324 48.49 -37.45 -17.74
CA GLY A 324 47.69 -38.64 -18.01
C GLY A 324 46.53 -38.83 -17.04
N GLU A 325 46.68 -38.49 -15.76
CA GLU A 325 45.57 -38.54 -14.79
C GLU A 325 44.52 -37.49 -15.08
N GLN A 326 44.95 -36.29 -15.48
CA GLN A 326 44.03 -35.22 -15.86
C GLN A 326 43.19 -35.62 -17.07
N ARG A 327 43.80 -36.25 -18.10
CA ARG A 327 43.07 -36.77 -19.26
C ARG A 327 42.08 -37.88 -18.91
N VAL A 328 42.47 -38.82 -18.05
CA VAL A 328 41.57 -39.89 -17.60
C VAL A 328 40.41 -39.33 -16.79
N ILE A 329 40.64 -38.32 -15.93
CA ILE A 329 39.56 -37.64 -15.19
C ILE A 329 38.62 -36.92 -16.14
N ALA A 330 39.13 -36.23 -17.16
CA ALA A 330 38.31 -35.57 -18.16
C ALA A 330 37.41 -36.57 -18.91
N LEU A 331 37.97 -37.70 -19.34
CA LEU A 331 37.20 -38.79 -19.95
C LEU A 331 36.16 -39.38 -18.98
N GLY A 332 36.54 -39.64 -17.73
CA GLY A 332 35.62 -40.15 -16.72
C GLY A 332 34.48 -39.18 -16.41
N ALA A 333 34.76 -37.88 -16.38
CA ALA A 333 33.75 -36.84 -16.23
C ALA A 333 32.80 -36.81 -17.43
N PHE A 334 33.33 -36.89 -18.65
CA PHE A 334 32.54 -36.97 -19.87
C PHE A 334 31.60 -38.19 -19.87
N PHE A 335 32.10 -39.39 -19.53
CA PHE A 335 31.25 -40.59 -19.45
C PHE A 335 30.23 -40.54 -18.30
N ALA A 336 30.59 -39.94 -17.16
CA ALA A 336 29.67 -39.74 -16.04
C ALA A 336 28.50 -38.82 -16.45
N GLU A 337 28.79 -37.74 -17.17
CA GLU A 337 27.76 -36.85 -17.74
C GLU A 337 26.90 -37.58 -18.76
N LEU A 338 27.50 -38.36 -19.67
CA LEU A 338 26.76 -39.17 -20.66
C LEU A 338 25.87 -40.25 -20.04
N THR A 339 26.22 -40.75 -18.86
CA THR A 339 25.43 -41.73 -18.11
C THR A 339 24.19 -41.08 -17.49
N LEU A 340 24.30 -39.82 -17.06
CA LEU A 340 23.20 -39.03 -16.53
C LEU A 340 22.37 -38.35 -17.63
N ALA A 341 22.96 -38.17 -18.81
CA ALA A 341 22.30 -37.60 -19.95
C ALA A 341 21.17 -38.53 -20.43
N ASN A 342 19.97 -37.98 -20.60
CA ASN A 342 18.81 -38.75 -21.06
C ASN A 342 18.79 -38.93 -22.60
N HIS A 343 19.96 -39.19 -23.22
CA HIS A 343 20.09 -39.38 -24.66
C HIS A 343 21.14 -40.43 -25.04
N SER A 344 20.91 -41.09 -26.18
CA SER A 344 21.81 -42.08 -26.80
C SER A 344 22.56 -41.52 -28.01
N GLY A 345 22.66 -40.20 -28.14
CA GLY A 345 23.44 -39.55 -29.20
C GLY A 345 24.88 -40.09 -29.29
N GLY A 346 25.37 -40.24 -30.52
CA GLY A 346 26.72 -40.73 -30.80
C GLY A 346 27.80 -39.78 -30.28
N ILE A 347 28.97 -40.33 -29.99
CA ILE A 347 30.13 -39.59 -29.48
C ILE A 347 31.29 -39.65 -30.48
N VAL A 348 32.03 -38.54 -30.57
CA VAL A 348 33.22 -38.43 -31.40
C VAL A 348 34.38 -38.02 -30.50
N LEU A 349 35.46 -38.79 -30.52
CA LEU A 349 36.64 -38.58 -29.71
C LEU A 349 37.85 -38.41 -30.61
N ASP A 350 38.50 -37.26 -30.49
CA ASP A 350 39.75 -36.96 -31.19
C ASP A 350 40.95 -37.22 -30.29
N ASP A 351 41.71 -38.25 -30.64
CA ASP A 351 42.89 -38.76 -29.96
C ASP A 351 42.76 -38.89 -28.43
N PRO A 352 41.85 -39.75 -27.93
CA PRO A 352 41.49 -39.82 -26.51
C PRO A 352 42.61 -40.30 -25.58
N VAL A 353 43.74 -40.76 -26.12
CA VAL A 353 44.75 -41.52 -25.37
C VAL A 353 46.17 -40.96 -25.47
N SER A 354 46.32 -39.71 -25.94
CA SER A 354 47.60 -39.01 -25.91
C SER A 354 48.22 -39.02 -24.49
N SER A 355 49.55 -39.18 -24.39
CA SER A 355 50.32 -39.15 -23.13
C SER A 355 49.87 -40.13 -22.02
N LEU A 356 49.16 -41.23 -22.35
CA LEU A 356 48.75 -42.25 -21.38
C LEU A 356 49.70 -43.46 -21.34
N ASP A 357 49.91 -44.03 -20.15
CA ASP A 357 50.62 -45.29 -19.96
C ASP A 357 49.83 -46.49 -20.50
N HIS A 358 50.53 -47.56 -20.89
CA HIS A 358 49.97 -48.75 -21.55
C HIS A 358 48.70 -49.32 -20.87
N TRP A 359 48.67 -49.41 -19.54
CA TRP A 359 47.53 -49.94 -18.78
C TRP A 359 46.31 -49.00 -18.79
N ARG A 360 46.54 -47.67 -18.77
CA ARG A 360 45.46 -46.67 -18.88
C ARG A 360 44.85 -46.67 -20.28
N ARG A 361 45.67 -46.80 -21.32
CA ARG A 361 45.19 -46.95 -22.72
C ARG A 361 44.22 -48.11 -22.83
N ARG A 362 44.55 -49.24 -22.21
CA ARG A 362 43.71 -50.45 -22.23
C ARG A 362 42.38 -50.22 -21.53
N ASN A 363 42.39 -49.58 -20.37
CA ASN A 363 41.15 -49.26 -19.64
C ASN A 363 40.25 -48.31 -20.45
N VAL A 364 40.84 -47.30 -21.11
CA VAL A 364 40.11 -46.40 -22.00
C VAL A 364 39.54 -47.16 -23.20
N ALA A 365 40.33 -48.02 -23.85
CA ALA A 365 39.87 -48.84 -24.98
C ALA A 365 38.67 -49.71 -24.59
N ARG A 366 38.77 -50.43 -23.47
CA ARG A 366 37.67 -51.25 -22.94
C ARG A 366 36.43 -50.40 -22.67
N ARG A 367 36.59 -49.28 -21.98
CA ARG A 367 35.46 -48.40 -21.63
C ARG A 367 34.74 -47.86 -22.87
N LEU A 368 35.48 -47.54 -23.94
CA LEU A 368 34.93 -47.09 -25.21
C LEU A 368 34.13 -48.18 -25.93
N VAL A 369 34.65 -49.40 -25.94
CA VAL A 369 33.95 -50.56 -26.52
C VAL A 369 32.72 -50.93 -25.68
N ASP A 370 32.77 -50.75 -24.37
CA ASP A 370 31.59 -50.92 -23.52
C ASP A 370 30.53 -49.83 -23.78
N GLU A 371 30.94 -48.59 -24.03
CA GLU A 371 30.00 -47.52 -24.40
C GLU A 371 29.39 -47.74 -25.78
N SER A 372 30.14 -48.34 -26.72
CA SER A 372 29.65 -48.59 -28.08
C SER A 372 28.52 -49.62 -28.15
N LYS A 373 28.32 -50.40 -27.09
CA LYS A 373 27.13 -51.27 -26.91
C LYS A 373 25.83 -50.46 -26.75
N ARG A 374 25.91 -49.18 -26.36
CA ARG A 374 24.76 -48.31 -26.07
C ARG A 374 24.56 -47.20 -27.11
N ARG A 375 25.65 -46.69 -27.71
CA ARG A 375 25.63 -45.57 -28.66
C ARG A 375 26.72 -45.71 -29.72
N GLN A 376 26.62 -44.96 -30.81
CA GLN A 376 27.72 -44.90 -31.78
C GLN A 376 28.94 -44.20 -31.16
N VAL A 377 30.13 -44.81 -31.30
CA VAL A 377 31.41 -44.24 -30.83
C VAL A 377 32.33 -44.13 -32.04
N ILE A 378 32.76 -42.91 -32.35
CA ILE A 378 33.71 -42.62 -33.43
C ILE A 378 35.00 -42.15 -32.78
N VAL A 379 36.11 -42.80 -33.10
CA VAL A 379 37.43 -42.49 -32.55
C VAL A 379 38.38 -42.11 -33.68
N PHE A 380 38.93 -40.91 -33.62
CA PHE A 380 40.10 -40.53 -34.39
C PHE A 380 41.33 -40.78 -33.54
N THR A 381 42.33 -41.46 -34.07
CA THR A 381 43.60 -41.63 -33.38
C THR A 381 44.73 -41.80 -34.38
N HIS A 382 45.90 -41.31 -34.00
CA HIS A 382 47.15 -41.57 -34.71
C HIS A 382 48.00 -42.64 -33.98
N ASP A 383 47.59 -43.06 -32.77
CA ASP A 383 48.28 -44.09 -31.99
C ASP A 383 47.84 -45.49 -32.46
N THR A 384 48.76 -46.15 -33.18
CA THR A 384 48.56 -47.50 -33.72
C THR A 384 48.49 -48.58 -32.63
N SER A 385 49.13 -48.35 -31.48
CA SER A 385 49.09 -49.26 -30.34
C SER A 385 47.71 -49.21 -29.68
N PHE A 386 47.15 -48.01 -29.54
CA PHE A 386 45.79 -47.83 -29.03
C PHE A 386 44.74 -48.41 -29.98
N LEU A 387 44.90 -48.21 -31.30
CA LEU A 387 44.06 -48.88 -32.30
C LEU A 387 44.12 -50.41 -32.18
N GLY A 388 45.30 -50.97 -31.92
CA GLY A 388 45.47 -52.40 -31.64
C GLY A 388 44.66 -52.85 -30.42
N GLN A 389 44.72 -52.10 -29.32
CA GLN A 389 43.97 -52.40 -28.09
C GLN A 389 42.45 -52.28 -28.31
N LEU A 390 41.98 -51.27 -29.05
CA LEU A 390 40.57 -51.13 -29.42
C LEU A 390 40.09 -52.34 -30.19
N ARG A 391 40.85 -52.80 -31.19
CA ARG A 391 40.51 -53.99 -31.98
C ARG A 391 40.46 -55.25 -31.11
N ASP A 392 41.44 -55.44 -30.23
CA ASP A 392 41.45 -56.58 -29.32
C ASP A 392 40.20 -56.57 -28.40
N GLU A 393 39.81 -55.43 -27.83
CA GLU A 393 38.61 -55.33 -26.98
C GLU A 393 37.29 -55.40 -27.79
N ILE A 394 37.27 -54.95 -29.06
CA ILE A 394 36.15 -55.15 -30.01
C ILE A 394 35.97 -56.64 -30.32
N ASP A 395 37.06 -57.34 -30.64
CA ASP A 395 37.04 -58.78 -30.96
C ASP A 395 36.53 -59.58 -29.76
N VAL A 396 36.93 -59.21 -28.53
CA VAL A 396 36.43 -59.81 -27.29
C VAL A 396 34.95 -59.52 -27.06
N SER A 397 34.50 -58.28 -27.31
CA SER A 397 33.11 -57.87 -27.04
C SER A 397 32.12 -58.20 -28.17
N GLY A 398 32.60 -58.51 -29.37
CA GLY A 398 31.77 -58.81 -30.54
C GLY A 398 30.95 -57.63 -31.07
N VAL A 399 31.38 -56.39 -30.83
CA VAL A 399 30.62 -55.19 -31.26
C VAL A 399 30.87 -54.90 -32.75
N PRO A 400 29.84 -54.59 -33.55
CA PRO A 400 30.03 -54.16 -34.94
C PRO A 400 30.95 -52.94 -35.02
N SER A 401 31.99 -53.02 -35.86
CA SER A 401 32.96 -51.95 -36.03
C SER A 401 33.32 -51.76 -37.50
N SER A 402 33.67 -50.52 -37.84
CA SER A 402 34.25 -50.14 -39.13
C SER A 402 35.55 -49.41 -38.87
N THR A 403 36.55 -49.61 -39.72
CA THR A 403 37.83 -48.91 -39.64
C THR A 403 38.09 -48.21 -40.96
N SER A 404 38.53 -46.97 -40.88
CA SER A 404 38.91 -46.16 -42.03
C SER A 404 40.17 -45.37 -41.68
N PHE A 405 40.93 -44.96 -42.68
CA PHE A 405 42.08 -44.09 -42.50
C PHE A 405 41.94 -42.81 -43.31
N LEU A 406 42.57 -41.76 -42.82
CA LEU A 406 42.56 -40.44 -43.45
C LEU A 406 43.92 -40.19 -44.10
N GLU A 407 43.91 -39.69 -45.33
CA GLU A 407 45.11 -39.26 -46.03
C GLU A 407 44.97 -37.85 -46.61
N TRP A 408 46.12 -37.29 -46.98
CA TRP A 408 46.19 -36.06 -47.75
C TRP A 408 46.12 -36.39 -49.23
N GLN A 409 45.20 -35.77 -49.96
CA GLN A 409 45.09 -35.94 -51.41
C GLN A 409 44.93 -34.57 -52.07
N GLY A 410 45.74 -34.30 -53.10
CA GLY A 410 45.67 -33.04 -53.85
C GLY A 410 45.92 -31.77 -53.01
N GLY A 411 46.68 -31.86 -51.92
CA GLY A 411 46.97 -30.74 -51.03
C GLY A 411 45.93 -30.50 -49.92
N TYR A 412 44.88 -31.33 -49.82
CA TYR A 412 43.84 -31.23 -48.80
C TYR A 412 43.83 -32.45 -47.87
N PRO A 413 43.66 -32.27 -46.55
CA PRO A 413 43.47 -33.37 -45.60
C PRO A 413 42.03 -33.89 -45.65
N GLY A 414 41.82 -35.12 -45.14
CA GLY A 414 40.49 -35.66 -44.87
C GLY A 414 39.93 -36.58 -45.97
N TYR A 415 40.76 -37.03 -46.91
CA TYR A 415 40.35 -38.07 -47.84
C TYR A 415 40.20 -39.39 -47.09
N VAL A 416 38.97 -39.93 -47.07
CA VAL A 416 38.62 -41.13 -46.30
C VAL A 416 38.81 -42.36 -47.17
N ASN A 417 39.70 -43.24 -46.74
CA ASN A 417 39.86 -44.56 -47.34
C ASN A 417 39.32 -45.64 -46.40
N ASP A 418 38.65 -46.62 -46.99
CA ASP A 418 38.14 -47.76 -46.25
C ASP A 418 39.27 -48.68 -45.77
N GLY A 419 39.08 -49.24 -44.57
CA GLY A 419 40.03 -50.14 -43.93
C GLY A 419 41.23 -49.45 -43.28
N LEU A 420 42.37 -50.15 -43.30
CA LEU A 420 43.62 -49.71 -42.69
C LEU A 420 44.66 -49.35 -43.76
N PRO A 421 45.63 -48.48 -43.46
CA PRO A 421 46.81 -48.29 -44.31
C PRO A 421 47.56 -49.62 -44.48
N TRP A 422 48.26 -49.80 -45.60
CA TRP A 422 48.96 -51.04 -45.96
C TRP A 422 49.72 -51.66 -44.77
N ASP A 423 50.48 -50.85 -44.04
CA ASP A 423 51.33 -51.28 -42.92
C ASP A 423 50.56 -51.88 -41.74
N HIS A 424 49.28 -51.54 -41.60
CA HIS A 424 48.39 -52.02 -40.54
C HIS A 424 47.36 -53.06 -41.02
N GLN A 425 47.24 -53.29 -42.33
CA GLN A 425 46.38 -54.35 -42.87
C GLN A 425 46.86 -55.75 -42.45
N GLY A 426 45.90 -56.63 -42.18
CA GLY A 426 46.16 -58.05 -41.96
C GLY A 426 46.48 -58.79 -43.25
N TYR A 427 46.98 -60.02 -43.15
CA TYR A 427 47.47 -60.78 -44.31
C TYR A 427 46.43 -60.97 -45.43
N LYS A 428 45.14 -61.20 -45.10
CA LYS A 428 44.08 -61.42 -46.10
C LYS A 428 43.87 -60.20 -47.01
N ALA A 429 43.80 -59.01 -46.42
CA ALA A 429 43.59 -57.77 -47.17
C ALA A 429 44.79 -57.47 -48.09
N ARG A 430 46.01 -57.72 -47.60
CA ARG A 430 47.23 -57.56 -48.39
C ARG A 430 47.32 -58.53 -49.57
N ILE A 431 46.98 -59.81 -49.36
CA ILE A 431 46.91 -60.80 -50.45
C ILE A 431 45.89 -60.36 -51.50
N ASN A 432 44.68 -59.96 -51.08
CA ASN A 432 43.65 -59.50 -52.02
C ASN A 432 44.13 -58.29 -52.83
N ALA A 433 44.79 -57.32 -52.20
CA ALA A 433 45.34 -56.15 -52.87
C ALA A 433 46.45 -56.52 -53.87
N LEU A 434 47.34 -57.46 -53.53
CA LEU A 434 48.35 -58.02 -54.44
C LEU A 434 47.70 -58.72 -55.64
N GLU A 435 46.63 -59.49 -55.43
CA GLU A 435 45.88 -60.12 -56.53
C GLU A 435 45.27 -59.08 -57.47
N GLN A 436 44.67 -58.02 -56.94
CA GLN A 436 44.12 -56.93 -57.75
C GLN A 436 45.22 -56.18 -58.53
N ALA A 437 46.37 -55.93 -57.89
CA ALA A 437 47.52 -55.31 -58.53
C ALA A 437 48.08 -56.20 -59.65
N GLN A 438 48.20 -57.50 -59.39
CA GLN A 438 48.65 -58.49 -60.36
C GLN A 438 47.71 -58.55 -61.57
N ILE A 439 46.39 -58.59 -61.37
CA ILE A 439 45.40 -58.57 -62.46
C ILE A 439 45.57 -57.30 -63.30
N LYS A 440 45.74 -56.14 -62.65
CA LYS A 440 45.94 -54.86 -63.34
C LYS A 440 47.24 -54.84 -64.15
N LEU A 441 48.34 -55.35 -63.59
CA LEU A 441 49.63 -55.45 -64.29
C LEU A 441 49.55 -56.43 -65.47
N SER A 442 48.89 -57.57 -65.31
CA SER A 442 48.75 -58.59 -66.36
C SER A 442 48.04 -58.08 -67.62
N LYS A 443 47.05 -57.18 -67.46
CA LYS A 443 46.28 -56.62 -68.59
C LYS A 443 47.12 -55.74 -69.54
N GLY A 444 48.24 -55.20 -69.06
CA GLY A 444 49.06 -54.25 -69.80
C GLY A 444 50.54 -54.64 -69.88
N TRP A 445 50.89 -55.89 -69.57
CA TRP A 445 52.29 -56.33 -69.50
C TRP A 445 52.88 -56.52 -70.90
N PRO A 446 53.87 -55.71 -71.33
CA PRO A 446 54.47 -55.85 -72.64
C PRO A 446 55.50 -57.01 -72.68
N PRO A 447 55.85 -57.53 -73.87
CA PRO A 447 56.93 -58.52 -74.01
C PRO A 447 58.28 -58.02 -73.50
N TYR A 448 58.52 -56.70 -73.59
CA TYR A 448 59.71 -56.03 -73.08
C TYR A 448 59.27 -54.90 -72.12
N PRO A 449 59.27 -55.13 -70.80
CA PRO A 449 58.86 -54.12 -69.81
C PRO A 449 59.85 -52.96 -69.77
N GLY A 450 59.34 -51.73 -69.78
CA GLY A 450 60.14 -50.53 -69.59
C GLY A 450 60.36 -50.24 -68.11
N GLU A 451 61.04 -49.13 -67.80
CA GLU A 451 61.33 -48.73 -66.42
C GLU A 451 60.09 -48.61 -65.54
N LYS A 452 58.96 -48.15 -66.11
CA LYS A 452 57.70 -48.00 -65.39
C LYS A 452 57.12 -49.34 -64.96
N GLU A 453 57.08 -50.32 -65.84
CA GLU A 453 56.58 -51.67 -65.55
C GLU A 453 57.53 -52.41 -64.60
N ILE A 454 58.84 -52.23 -64.78
CA ILE A 454 59.88 -52.73 -63.87
C ILE A 454 59.70 -52.14 -62.47
N ALA A 455 59.51 -50.82 -62.34
CA ALA A 455 59.28 -50.18 -61.06
C ALA A 455 57.99 -50.69 -60.39
N ALA A 456 56.92 -50.86 -61.17
CA ALA A 456 55.64 -51.36 -60.67
C ALA A 456 55.75 -52.81 -60.15
N ILE A 457 56.42 -53.72 -60.88
CA ILE A 457 56.57 -55.10 -60.43
C ILE A 457 57.47 -55.18 -59.19
N ARG A 458 58.56 -54.41 -59.14
CA ARG A 458 59.45 -54.35 -57.97
C ARG A 458 58.71 -53.86 -56.73
N HIS A 459 57.84 -52.87 -56.88
CA HIS A 459 56.97 -52.38 -55.81
C HIS A 459 56.00 -53.47 -55.30
N GLU A 460 55.39 -54.26 -56.20
CA GLU A 460 54.51 -55.35 -55.77
C GLU A 460 55.29 -56.51 -55.13
N TYR A 461 56.53 -56.79 -55.51
CA TYR A 461 57.38 -57.76 -54.80
C TYR A 461 57.83 -57.28 -53.43
N ASP A 462 58.08 -55.98 -53.25
CA ASP A 462 58.32 -55.38 -51.92
C ASP A 462 57.10 -55.59 -51.01
N ARG A 463 55.90 -55.32 -51.54
CA ARG A 463 54.64 -55.61 -50.86
C ARG A 463 54.42 -57.09 -50.59
N LEU A 464 54.77 -57.98 -51.52
CA LEU A 464 54.67 -59.42 -51.34
C LEU A 464 55.58 -59.89 -50.19
N ARG A 465 56.81 -59.38 -50.11
CA ARG A 465 57.74 -59.65 -49.00
C ARG A 465 57.15 -59.21 -47.67
N ALA A 466 56.67 -57.97 -47.58
CA ALA A 466 56.02 -57.46 -46.37
C ALA A 466 54.76 -58.27 -46.00
N THR A 467 54.05 -58.81 -47.00
CA THR A 467 52.88 -59.68 -46.81
C THR A 467 53.27 -61.06 -46.31
N LEU A 468 54.37 -61.63 -46.79
CA LEU A 468 54.92 -62.89 -46.31
C LEU A 468 55.28 -62.79 -44.81
N GLU A 469 55.95 -61.71 -44.40
CA GLU A 469 56.22 -61.46 -42.97
C GLU A 469 54.93 -61.35 -42.15
N ARG A 470 53.89 -60.71 -42.70
CA ARG A 470 52.58 -60.61 -42.05
C ARG A 470 51.89 -61.98 -41.96
N VAL A 471 52.03 -62.85 -42.96
CA VAL A 471 51.54 -64.24 -42.93
C VAL A 471 52.27 -65.02 -41.84
N ILE A 472 53.59 -64.87 -41.69
CA ILE A 472 54.34 -65.51 -40.61
C ILE A 472 53.79 -65.05 -39.24
N GLN A 473 53.56 -63.75 -39.08
CA GLN A 473 53.02 -63.17 -37.85
C GLN A 473 51.58 -63.64 -37.55
N ASP A 474 50.66 -63.52 -38.52
CA ASP A 474 49.23 -63.74 -38.31
C ASP A 474 48.82 -65.23 -38.42
N VAL A 475 49.50 -66.00 -39.28
CA VAL A 475 49.15 -67.39 -39.59
C VAL A 475 50.12 -68.36 -38.91
N VAL A 476 51.43 -68.25 -39.13
CA VAL A 476 52.40 -69.23 -38.57
C VAL A 476 52.45 -69.12 -37.05
N PHE A 477 52.68 -67.92 -36.51
CA PHE A 477 52.66 -67.67 -35.06
C PHE A 477 51.26 -67.45 -34.50
N ASN A 478 50.21 -67.64 -35.30
CA ASN A 478 48.81 -67.43 -34.89
C ASN A 478 48.53 -66.10 -34.17
N GLY A 479 49.29 -65.04 -34.48
CA GLY A 479 49.17 -63.75 -33.79
C GLY A 479 49.59 -63.75 -32.31
N VAL A 480 50.34 -64.77 -31.85
CA VAL A 480 51.01 -64.80 -30.53
C VAL A 480 51.98 -63.63 -30.41
N VAL A 481 52.79 -63.43 -31.46
CA VAL A 481 53.67 -62.28 -31.61
C VAL A 481 53.04 -61.34 -32.64
N LYS A 482 52.81 -60.08 -32.26
CA LYS A 482 52.38 -59.04 -33.21
C LYS A 482 53.20 -57.76 -33.04
N ARG A 483 53.57 -57.14 -34.16
CA ARG A 483 54.20 -55.80 -34.16
C ARG A 483 53.24 -54.80 -33.51
N TYR A 484 53.79 -53.91 -32.68
CA TYR A 484 53.06 -52.86 -31.94
C TYR A 484 52.05 -53.38 -30.89
N ARG A 485 52.22 -54.62 -30.42
CA ARG A 485 51.54 -55.13 -29.23
C ARG A 485 52.56 -55.26 -28.10
N ASP A 486 52.23 -54.70 -26.94
CA ASP A 486 53.15 -54.66 -25.77
C ASP A 486 53.17 -55.97 -24.96
N TRP A 487 52.45 -57.01 -25.41
CA TRP A 487 52.30 -58.28 -24.71
C TRP A 487 52.17 -59.45 -25.69
N ILE A 488 52.60 -60.64 -25.25
CA ILE A 488 52.50 -61.89 -25.99
C ILE A 488 51.15 -62.54 -25.70
N ARG A 489 50.41 -62.95 -26.75
CA ARG A 489 49.10 -63.58 -26.59
C ARG A 489 49.23 -65.09 -26.33
N VAL A 490 49.36 -65.45 -25.06
CA VAL A 490 49.55 -66.83 -24.61
C VAL A 490 48.33 -67.71 -24.95
N ASP A 491 47.13 -67.17 -24.89
CA ASP A 491 45.88 -67.85 -25.24
C ASP A 491 45.81 -68.26 -26.72
N SER A 492 46.62 -67.67 -27.61
CA SER A 492 46.73 -68.13 -29.01
C SER A 492 47.86 -69.14 -29.23
N LEU A 493 48.65 -69.45 -28.20
CA LEU A 493 49.82 -70.33 -28.26
C LEU A 493 49.41 -71.80 -28.44
N GLU A 494 48.29 -72.22 -27.85
CA GLU A 494 47.75 -73.59 -28.01
C GLU A 494 47.46 -73.94 -29.48
N ASP A 495 47.15 -72.92 -30.27
CA ASP A 495 46.80 -73.02 -31.69
C ASP A 495 48.01 -72.87 -32.64
N VAL A 496 49.22 -72.66 -32.10
CA VAL A 496 50.44 -72.57 -32.89
C VAL A 496 50.90 -73.97 -33.25
N VAL A 497 50.66 -74.34 -34.51
CA VAL A 497 51.19 -75.57 -35.10
C VAL A 497 52.59 -75.29 -35.65
N GLY A 498 53.55 -76.18 -35.36
CA GLY A 498 54.88 -76.12 -35.96
C GLY A 498 54.83 -76.24 -37.48
N PHE A 499 55.91 -75.82 -38.14
CA PHE A 499 56.09 -76.00 -39.59
C PHE A 499 56.91 -77.26 -39.88
N ASP A 500 56.64 -77.90 -41.02
CA ASP A 500 57.52 -78.92 -41.56
C ASP A 500 58.65 -78.28 -42.40
N ARG A 501 59.62 -79.11 -42.83
CA ARG A 501 60.75 -78.62 -43.60
C ARG A 501 60.33 -78.04 -44.95
N ALA A 502 59.32 -78.61 -45.59
CA ALA A 502 58.87 -78.19 -46.93
C ALA A 502 58.18 -76.81 -46.90
N GLU A 503 57.40 -76.52 -45.86
CA GLU A 503 56.79 -75.21 -45.65
C GLU A 503 57.82 -74.12 -45.37
N TYR A 504 58.82 -74.42 -44.53
CA TYR A 504 59.94 -73.52 -44.30
C TYR A 504 60.68 -73.21 -45.62
N GLU A 505 60.97 -74.23 -46.42
CA GLU A 505 61.63 -74.06 -47.72
C GLU A 505 60.76 -73.24 -48.68
N ALA A 506 59.45 -73.45 -48.70
CA ALA A 506 58.52 -72.65 -49.51
C ALA A 506 58.52 -71.17 -49.09
N ILE A 507 58.48 -70.88 -47.78
CA ILE A 507 58.62 -69.51 -47.24
C ILE A 507 59.98 -68.92 -47.61
N GLN A 508 61.07 -69.67 -47.46
CA GLN A 508 62.42 -69.22 -47.74
C GLN A 508 62.61 -68.90 -49.22
N ILE A 509 62.09 -69.73 -50.13
CA ILE A 509 62.13 -69.52 -51.58
C ILE A 509 61.39 -68.23 -51.94
N LEU A 510 60.16 -68.05 -51.44
CA LEU A 510 59.38 -66.83 -51.70
C LEU A 510 60.04 -65.58 -51.12
N HIS A 511 60.59 -65.67 -49.90
CA HIS A 511 61.31 -64.56 -49.28
C HIS A 511 62.54 -64.18 -50.09
N LYS A 512 63.38 -65.17 -50.46
CA LYS A 512 64.58 -64.95 -51.26
C LYS A 512 64.24 -64.36 -52.63
N ARG A 513 63.27 -64.94 -53.34
CA ARG A 513 62.80 -64.41 -54.63
C ARG A 513 62.32 -62.97 -54.49
N SER A 514 61.59 -62.64 -53.45
CA SER A 514 61.16 -61.25 -53.21
C SER A 514 62.33 -60.32 -52.88
N CYS A 515 63.33 -60.78 -52.12
CA CYS A 515 64.55 -60.03 -51.85
C CYS A 515 65.37 -59.75 -53.11
N ASP A 516 65.49 -60.72 -54.01
CA ASP A 516 66.30 -60.59 -55.23
C ASP A 516 65.69 -59.59 -56.24
N VAL A 517 64.38 -59.35 -56.16
CA VAL A 517 63.65 -58.46 -57.09
C VAL A 517 63.63 -57.01 -56.64
N VAL A 518 63.63 -56.73 -55.33
CA VAL A 518 63.52 -55.36 -54.80
C VAL A 518 64.79 -54.54 -54.99
N THR A 519 64.66 -53.21 -55.04
CA THR A 519 65.78 -52.27 -55.21
C THR A 519 66.66 -52.09 -53.98
N ALA A 520 66.41 -52.83 -52.89
CA ALA A 520 67.17 -52.73 -51.65
C ALA A 520 68.59 -53.32 -51.76
N HIS A 521 68.87 -54.08 -52.82
CA HIS A 521 70.18 -54.65 -53.12
C HIS A 521 70.67 -54.16 -54.49
N ASP A 522 71.96 -53.79 -54.58
CA ASP A 522 72.62 -53.50 -55.85
C ASP A 522 73.08 -54.82 -56.48
N ALA A 523 72.37 -55.25 -57.53
CA ALA A 523 72.70 -56.49 -58.22
C ALA A 523 73.92 -56.29 -59.13
N SER A 524 74.82 -57.28 -59.16
CA SER A 524 75.99 -57.25 -60.05
C SER A 524 75.56 -57.11 -61.52
N SER A 525 76.23 -56.26 -62.29
CA SER A 525 75.95 -55.98 -63.71
C SER A 525 76.00 -57.21 -64.63
N ASP A 526 76.73 -58.27 -64.26
CA ASP A 526 76.74 -59.57 -64.97
C ASP A 526 75.46 -60.41 -64.75
N LYS A 527 74.61 -60.03 -63.79
CA LYS A 527 73.28 -60.60 -63.54
C LYS A 527 72.19 -59.59 -63.89
N ALA A 528 72.15 -59.17 -65.16
CA ALA A 528 70.98 -58.49 -65.71
C ALA A 528 69.81 -59.51 -65.87
N GLU A 529 69.40 -60.15 -64.78
CA GLU A 529 68.24 -61.02 -64.76
C GLU A 529 66.99 -60.17 -65.03
N ALA A 530 66.20 -60.60 -66.02
CA ALA A 530 64.92 -59.97 -66.31
C ALA A 530 64.04 -60.02 -65.05
N VAL A 531 63.42 -58.90 -64.70
CA VAL A 531 62.46 -58.88 -63.57
C VAL A 531 61.32 -59.87 -63.84
N PRO A 532 60.74 -60.49 -62.80
CA PRO A 532 59.64 -61.43 -62.98
C PRO A 532 58.47 -60.78 -63.73
N SER A 533 57.72 -61.60 -64.46
CA SER A 533 56.52 -61.14 -65.17
C SER A 533 55.32 -60.95 -64.22
N ALA A 534 54.26 -60.30 -64.69
CA ALA A 534 53.00 -60.26 -63.96
C ALA A 534 52.40 -61.66 -63.71
N THR A 535 52.71 -62.64 -64.56
CA THR A 535 52.30 -64.05 -64.36
C THR A 535 53.10 -64.70 -63.23
N ASP A 536 54.40 -64.43 -63.15
CA ASP A 536 55.27 -64.93 -62.08
C ASP A 536 54.79 -64.43 -60.70
N LEU A 537 54.46 -63.14 -60.59
CA LEU A 537 53.86 -62.57 -59.38
C LEU A 537 52.56 -63.31 -59.01
N GLY A 538 51.73 -63.64 -59.99
CA GLY A 538 50.50 -64.41 -59.76
C GLY A 538 50.77 -65.80 -59.18
N ASN A 539 51.76 -66.50 -59.73
CA ASN A 539 52.19 -67.82 -59.22
C ASN A 539 52.74 -67.72 -57.79
N ASP A 540 53.52 -66.69 -57.49
CA ASP A 540 54.09 -66.47 -56.15
C ASP A 540 53.00 -66.12 -55.12
N ILE A 541 51.97 -65.34 -55.50
CA ILE A 541 50.79 -65.08 -54.65
C ILE A 541 50.02 -66.37 -54.38
N VAL A 542 49.84 -67.23 -55.40
CA VAL A 542 49.20 -68.55 -55.24
C VAL A 542 50.00 -69.45 -54.32
N ALA A 543 51.33 -69.47 -54.44
CA ALA A 543 52.21 -70.21 -53.54
C ALA A 543 52.07 -69.72 -52.09
N LEU A 544 52.05 -68.41 -51.86
CA LEU A 544 51.80 -67.83 -50.53
C LEU A 544 50.44 -68.25 -49.96
N LYS A 545 49.37 -68.22 -50.77
CA LYS A 545 48.04 -68.71 -50.36
C LYS A 545 48.04 -70.21 -50.07
N GLY A 546 48.84 -70.98 -50.79
CA GLY A 546 49.08 -72.40 -50.55
C GLY A 546 49.62 -72.64 -49.14
N ILE A 547 50.70 -71.92 -48.77
CA ILE A 547 51.29 -71.98 -47.43
C ILE A 547 50.24 -71.66 -46.35
N VAL A 548 49.47 -70.57 -46.54
CA VAL A 548 48.39 -70.19 -45.61
C VAL A 548 47.38 -71.32 -45.44
N LYS A 549 46.94 -71.96 -46.53
CA LYS A 549 45.97 -73.05 -46.49
C LYS A 549 46.53 -74.28 -45.77
N THR A 550 47.78 -74.66 -46.02
CA THR A 550 48.41 -75.82 -45.38
C THR A 550 48.50 -75.64 -43.87
N VAL A 551 48.95 -74.47 -43.41
CA VAL A 551 49.05 -74.16 -41.97
C VAL A 551 47.68 -74.16 -41.30
N HIS A 552 46.66 -73.57 -41.94
CA HIS A 552 45.28 -73.62 -41.42
C HIS A 552 44.74 -75.05 -41.36
N ALA A 553 44.92 -75.85 -42.42
CA ALA A 553 44.48 -77.24 -42.43
C ALA A 553 45.13 -78.07 -41.32
N ARG A 554 46.43 -77.85 -41.07
CA ARG A 554 47.14 -78.49 -39.95
C ARG A 554 46.60 -78.06 -38.60
N ARG A 555 46.28 -76.78 -38.43
CA ARG A 555 45.66 -76.27 -37.19
C ARG A 555 44.30 -76.91 -36.94
N GLU A 556 43.44 -76.98 -37.95
CA GLU A 556 42.13 -77.62 -37.82
C GLU A 556 42.26 -79.13 -37.50
N ALA A 557 43.24 -79.82 -38.11
CA ALA A 557 43.54 -81.21 -37.78
C ALA A 557 44.01 -81.38 -36.32
N ALA A 558 44.93 -80.53 -35.84
CA ALA A 558 45.40 -80.57 -34.45
C ALA A 558 44.26 -80.29 -33.45
N LYS A 559 43.34 -79.37 -33.76
CA LYS A 559 42.14 -79.10 -32.95
C LYS A 559 41.21 -80.31 -32.87
N ALA A 560 41.04 -81.02 -33.98
CA ALA A 560 40.22 -82.23 -34.06
C ALA A 560 40.83 -83.43 -33.31
N GLU A 561 42.15 -83.49 -33.15
CA GLU A 561 42.84 -84.53 -32.35
C GLU A 561 42.80 -84.24 -30.83
N THR A 562 42.50 -83.00 -30.44
CA THR A 562 42.48 -82.54 -29.04
C THR A 562 41.05 -82.48 -28.44
N GLN A 563 40.01 -82.58 -29.28
CA GLN A 563 38.61 -82.80 -28.89
C GLN A 563 38.30 -84.30 -28.78
#